data_AF-U5WM01-F1
#
_entry.id   AF-U5WM01-F1
#
_cell.length_a   1.000
_cell.length_b   1.000
_cell.length_c   1.000
_cell.angle_alpha   90.00
_cell.angle_beta   90.00
_cell.angle_gamma   90.00
#
_symmetry.space_group_name_H-M   'P 1'
#
loop_
_entity.id
_entity.type
_entity.pdbx_description
1 polymer ?
#
loop_
_entity_poly.entity_id
_entity_poly.type
_entity_poly.pdbx_seq_one_letter_code
_entity_poly.pdbx_strand_id
1 'polypeptide(L)'
;MRSGIGPDDHRDKEDTMPQYAALTYTRDIDWSAPEQAADMADYMKFGQEHAAAIRGGTALYPTSTATTVRVKGARGGDVVTSDGPYAETKEALTGFYLIEAADLDEALRIAAEIPAAWDGAVEVRPIIEFG
;
A
#
# COMPACT_ATOMS: atom_id res chain seq x y z
N MET A 1 -51.25 20.33 -2.49
CA MET A 1 -51.61 19.65 -1.23
C MET A 1 -51.36 18.17 -1.41
N ARG A 2 -50.39 17.62 -0.66
CA ARG A 2 -50.10 16.19 -0.38
C ARG A 2 -49.62 15.32 -1.56
N SER A 3 -48.76 14.29 -1.43
CA SER A 3 -47.84 13.78 -0.40
C SER A 3 -47.35 12.39 -0.87
N GLY A 4 -46.10 11.99 -0.55
CA GLY A 4 -45.61 10.59 -0.47
C GLY A 4 -44.61 10.19 -1.58
N ILE A 5 -43.28 10.17 -1.38
CA ILE A 5 -42.42 9.22 -0.61
C ILE A 5 -42.59 7.79 -1.15
N GLY A 6 -41.68 7.26 -2.00
CA GLY A 6 -40.42 6.57 -1.65
C GLY A 6 -40.49 5.11 -2.20
N PRO A 7 -39.39 4.37 -2.45
CA PRO A 7 -38.12 4.41 -1.71
C PRO A 7 -36.94 4.84 -2.60
N ASP A 8 -36.18 5.83 -2.14
CA ASP A 8 -34.77 5.65 -1.72
C ASP A 8 -34.27 4.21 -1.82
N ASP A 9 -33.58 3.94 -2.93
CA ASP A 9 -32.64 2.84 -3.09
C ASP A 9 -31.42 3.12 -2.20
N HIS A 10 -31.62 3.07 -0.89
CA HIS A 10 -30.57 2.75 0.06
C HIS A 10 -30.18 1.30 -0.21
N ARG A 11 -29.34 1.10 -1.23
CA ARG A 11 -28.49 -0.08 -1.25
C ARG A 11 -27.64 0.02 0.00
N ASP A 12 -27.97 -0.83 0.97
CA ASP A 12 -27.16 -1.11 2.14
C ASP A 12 -25.74 -1.37 1.65
N LYS A 13 -24.87 -0.35 1.72
CA LYS A 13 -23.44 -0.60 1.72
C LYS A 13 -23.24 -1.38 3.01
N GLU A 14 -22.79 -2.62 2.91
CA GLU A 14 -22.10 -3.25 4.04
C GLU A 14 -21.15 -2.21 4.61
N ASP A 15 -21.13 -2.08 5.93
CA ASP A 15 -20.33 -1.12 6.69
C ASP A 15 -18.85 -1.53 6.57
N THR A 16 -18.31 -1.51 5.35
CA THR A 16 -16.94 -1.87 5.05
C THR A 16 -16.07 -0.73 5.54
N MET A 17 -15.22 -1.05 6.52
CA MET A 17 -14.27 -0.09 7.06
C MET A 17 -13.36 0.42 5.93
N PRO A 18 -13.09 1.73 5.85
CA PRO A 18 -12.22 2.29 4.83
C PRO A 18 -10.85 1.61 4.77
N GLN A 19 -10.34 1.45 3.55
CA GLN A 19 -9.00 0.91 3.32
C GLN A 19 -8.01 1.97 2.82
N TYR A 20 -6.75 1.81 3.24
CA TYR A 20 -5.65 2.73 2.98
C TYR A 20 -4.44 1.94 2.48
N ALA A 21 -3.80 2.44 1.43
CA ALA A 21 -2.49 1.99 1.01
C ALA A 21 -1.43 2.73 1.84
N ALA A 22 -0.58 1.98 2.53
CA ALA A 22 0.60 2.47 3.22
C ALA A 22 1.84 2.05 2.41
N LEU A 23 2.42 2.99 1.67
CA LEU A 23 3.56 2.78 0.77
C LEU A 23 4.85 3.04 1.55
N THR A 24 5.76 2.06 1.60
CA THR A 24 6.99 2.16 2.41
C THR A 24 8.16 2.64 1.55
N TYR A 25 8.84 3.70 2.00
CA TYR A 25 10.01 4.26 1.35
C TYR A 25 11.22 4.14 2.27
N THR A 26 12.24 3.40 1.86
CA THR A 26 13.46 3.16 2.67
C THR A 26 14.71 3.07 1.79
N ARG A 27 15.84 2.70 2.38
CA ARG A 27 17.06 2.32 1.66
C ARG A 27 16.77 1.17 0.68
N ASP A 28 17.37 1.25 -0.52
CA ASP A 28 17.25 0.25 -1.58
C ASP A 28 18.23 -0.91 -1.34
N ILE A 29 17.82 -1.85 -0.48
CA ILE A 29 18.62 -3.00 -0.04
C ILE A 29 17.82 -4.30 -0.16
N ASP A 30 18.54 -5.43 -0.19
CA ASP A 30 17.89 -6.73 -0.16
C ASP A 30 17.43 -7.06 1.27
N TRP A 31 16.14 -6.85 1.53
CA TRP A 31 15.51 -7.16 2.82
C TRP A 31 15.42 -8.65 3.13
N SER A 32 15.69 -9.53 2.16
CA SER A 32 15.74 -10.98 2.38
C SER A 32 17.11 -11.46 2.87
N ALA A 33 18.13 -10.61 2.83
CA ALA A 33 19.47 -10.99 3.21
C ALA A 33 19.59 -11.22 4.75
N PRO A 34 20.49 -12.13 5.19
CA PRO A 34 20.55 -12.51 6.60
C PRO A 34 20.93 -11.37 7.56
N GLU A 35 21.70 -10.38 7.10
CA GLU A 35 22.13 -9.25 7.94
C GLU A 35 20.97 -8.30 8.33
N GLN A 36 19.83 -8.40 7.66
CA GLN A 36 18.60 -7.63 7.87
C GLN A 36 17.61 -8.39 8.77
N ALA A 37 17.96 -9.60 9.24
CA ALA A 37 17.06 -10.45 10.02
C ALA A 37 16.52 -9.80 11.30
N ALA A 38 17.30 -8.91 11.93
CA ALA A 38 16.87 -8.16 13.11
C ALA A 38 15.75 -7.16 12.75
N ASP A 39 15.96 -6.33 11.73
CA ASP A 39 14.95 -5.37 11.23
C ASP A 39 13.69 -6.12 10.75
N MET A 40 13.86 -7.26 10.09
CA MET A 40 12.76 -8.12 9.66
C MET A 40 11.96 -8.70 10.83
N ALA A 41 12.57 -8.90 12.01
CA ALA A 41 11.83 -9.34 13.19
C ALA A 41 10.85 -8.26 13.68
N ASP A 42 11.19 -6.97 13.56
CA ASP A 42 10.27 -5.87 13.88
C ASP A 42 9.11 -5.82 12.88
N TYR A 43 9.35 -6.05 11.58
CA TYR A 43 8.28 -6.18 10.59
C TYR A 43 7.36 -7.38 10.86
N MET A 44 7.93 -8.52 11.28
CA MET A 44 7.13 -9.69 11.67
C MET A 44 6.27 -9.40 12.90
N LYS A 45 6.83 -8.69 13.89
CA LYS A 45 6.11 -8.28 15.09
C LYS A 45 4.96 -7.33 14.73
N PHE A 46 5.23 -6.28 13.94
CA PHE A 46 4.20 -5.37 13.43
C PHE A 46 3.07 -6.15 12.73
N GLY A 47 3.42 -7.07 11.83
CA GLY A 47 2.45 -7.89 11.11
C GLY A 47 1.59 -8.76 12.01
N GLN A 48 2.11 -9.23 13.15
CA GLN A 48 1.36 -9.98 14.15
C GLN A 48 0.44 -9.07 14.98
N GLU A 49 0.95 -7.93 15.44
CA GLU A 49 0.19 -6.98 16.28
C GLU A 49 -0.97 -6.34 15.52
N HIS A 50 -0.80 -6.09 14.21
CA HIS A 50 -1.80 -5.45 13.34
C HIS A 50 -2.47 -6.42 12.35
N ALA A 51 -2.38 -7.73 12.59
CA ALA A 51 -2.93 -8.76 11.69
C ALA A 51 -4.42 -8.55 11.37
N ALA A 52 -5.18 -8.02 12.33
CA ALA A 52 -6.61 -7.74 12.17
C ALA A 52 -6.90 -6.53 11.25
N ALA A 53 -5.97 -5.60 11.10
CA ALA A 53 -6.10 -4.42 10.24
C ALA A 53 -5.48 -4.64 8.86
N ILE A 54 -4.47 -5.51 8.74
CA ILE A 54 -3.80 -5.76 7.46
C ILE A 54 -4.70 -6.61 6.54
N ARG A 55 -4.90 -6.15 5.31
CA ARG A 55 -5.66 -6.82 4.25
C ARG A 55 -4.77 -7.38 3.14
N GLY A 56 -3.51 -6.94 3.12
CA GLY A 56 -2.49 -7.40 2.20
C GLY A 56 -1.23 -6.56 2.35
N GLY A 57 -0.15 -7.00 1.74
CA GLY A 57 1.12 -6.28 1.77
C GLY A 57 2.30 -7.21 1.50
N THR A 58 3.41 -6.62 1.08
CA THR A 58 4.68 -7.34 0.90
C THR A 58 5.84 -6.35 0.90
N ALA A 59 7.01 -6.84 1.29
CA ALA A 59 8.27 -6.21 0.91
C ALA A 59 8.56 -6.48 -0.58
N LEU A 60 9.30 -5.57 -1.20
CA LEU A 60 9.77 -5.66 -2.58
C LEU A 60 11.28 -5.87 -2.58
N TYR A 61 11.76 -6.58 -3.60
CA TYR A 61 13.19 -6.66 -3.87
C TYR A 61 13.75 -5.31 -4.33
N PRO A 62 15.08 -5.11 -4.27
CA PRO A 62 15.73 -3.87 -4.67
C PRO A 62 15.30 -3.38 -6.06
N THR A 63 15.35 -2.07 -6.29
CA THR A 63 14.90 -1.48 -7.55
C THR A 63 15.68 -1.98 -8.78
N SER A 64 16.88 -2.53 -8.58
CA SER A 64 17.67 -3.20 -9.61
C SER A 64 17.01 -4.47 -10.16
N THR A 65 16.06 -5.09 -9.44
CA THR A 65 15.28 -6.23 -9.92
C THR A 65 14.00 -5.79 -10.65
N ALA A 66 13.68 -4.50 -10.68
CA ALA A 66 12.46 -4.01 -11.29
C ALA A 66 12.55 -4.02 -12.83
N THR A 67 11.40 -4.22 -13.45
CA THR A 67 11.21 -4.01 -14.89
C THR A 67 9.99 -3.12 -15.09
N THR A 68 10.19 -1.98 -15.73
CA THR A 68 9.12 -1.04 -16.04
C THR A 68 8.52 -1.34 -17.41
N VAL A 69 7.19 -1.45 -17.48
CA VAL A 69 6.45 -1.71 -18.72
C VAL A 69 5.70 -0.44 -19.17
N ARG A 70 5.74 -0.10 -20.46
CA ARG A 70 4.99 0.99 -21.09
C ARG A 70 4.33 0.50 -22.38
N VAL A 71 3.19 1.09 -22.75
CA VAL A 71 2.55 0.87 -24.05
C VAL A 71 2.62 2.16 -24.86
N LYS A 72 3.24 2.13 -26.04
CA LYS A 72 3.33 3.29 -26.92
C LYS A 72 2.02 3.48 -27.70
N GLY A 73 1.66 4.73 -27.99
CA GLY A 73 0.55 5.07 -28.89
C GLY A 73 -0.83 5.13 -28.23
N ALA A 74 -1.27 4.09 -27.52
CA ALA A 74 -2.44 4.02 -26.63
C ALA A 74 -2.68 2.55 -26.25
N ARG A 75 -3.82 2.26 -25.59
CA ARG A 75 -4.30 0.88 -25.39
C ARG A 75 -4.28 0.10 -26.71
N GLY A 76 -3.58 -1.03 -26.71
CA GLY A 76 -3.42 -1.90 -27.88
C GLY A 76 -2.21 -1.58 -28.77
N GLY A 77 -1.39 -0.58 -28.42
CA GLY A 77 -0.12 -0.31 -29.08
C GLY A 77 1.04 -1.18 -28.59
N ASP A 78 2.25 -0.84 -29.03
CA ASP A 78 3.45 -1.66 -28.79
C ASP A 78 3.89 -1.64 -27.31
N VAL A 79 4.12 -2.83 -26.76
CA VAL A 79 4.68 -3.01 -25.41
C VAL A 79 6.19 -2.78 -25.45
N VAL A 80 6.68 -1.92 -24.57
CA VAL A 80 8.09 -1.59 -24.40
C VAL A 80 8.46 -1.75 -22.93
N THR A 81 9.56 -2.44 -22.66
CA THR A 81 10.10 -2.63 -21.31
C THR A 81 11.40 -1.84 -21.13
N SER A 82 11.69 -1.46 -19.89
CA SER A 82 12.99 -0.91 -19.47
C SER A 82 13.37 -1.48 -18.12
N ASP A 83 14.67 -1.75 -17.92
CA ASP A 83 15.20 -2.18 -16.64
C ASP A 83 15.11 -1.05 -15.61
N GLY A 84 14.88 -1.42 -14.35
CA GLY A 84 14.78 -0.48 -13.23
C GLY A 84 13.36 0.05 -12.97
N PRO A 85 13.21 0.85 -11.90
CA PRO A 85 11.93 1.37 -11.44
C PRO A 85 11.40 2.45 -12.38
N TYR A 86 10.10 2.77 -12.27
CA TYR A 86 9.51 3.86 -13.04
C TYR A 86 10.03 5.23 -12.57
N ALA A 87 10.08 5.42 -11.25
CA ALA A 87 10.52 6.66 -10.61
C ALA A 87 11.86 6.41 -9.91
N GLU A 88 12.89 7.14 -10.35
CA GLU A 88 14.14 7.24 -9.62
C GLU A 88 13.99 8.28 -8.51
N THR A 89 14.17 7.86 -7.28
CA THR A 89 13.94 8.66 -6.07
C THR A 89 15.10 8.48 -5.11
N LYS A 90 15.22 9.40 -4.14
CA LYS A 90 16.28 9.31 -3.13
C LYS A 90 16.10 8.09 -2.21
N GLU A 91 14.85 7.75 -1.91
CA GLU A 91 14.44 6.59 -1.11
C GLU A 91 13.50 5.74 -1.95
N ALA A 92 13.80 4.44 -2.06
CA ALA A 92 13.08 3.54 -2.95
C ALA A 92 11.73 3.13 -2.34
N LEU A 93 10.73 2.90 -3.19
CA LEU A 93 9.52 2.18 -2.78
C LEU A 93 9.89 0.71 -2.53
N THR A 94 9.95 0.31 -1.26
CA THR A 94 10.46 -0.99 -0.82
C THR A 94 9.39 -1.95 -0.36
N GLY A 95 8.13 -1.53 -0.36
CA GLY A 95 7.03 -2.34 0.14
C GLY A 95 5.73 -1.55 0.21
N PHE A 96 4.68 -2.27 0.59
CA PHE A 96 3.39 -1.66 0.89
C PHE A 96 2.57 -2.54 1.84
N TYR A 97 1.62 -1.91 2.51
CA TYR A 97 0.49 -2.56 3.19
C TYR A 97 -0.82 -2.00 2.68
N LEU A 98 -1.85 -2.85 2.66
CA LEU A 98 -3.24 -2.45 2.58
C LEU A 98 -3.82 -2.58 4.00
N ILE A 99 -4.22 -1.46 4.57
CA ILE A 99 -4.67 -1.36 5.97
C ILE A 99 -6.13 -0.97 5.97
N GLU A 100 -6.94 -1.72 6.71
CA GLU A 100 -8.32 -1.36 7.03
C GLU A 100 -8.36 -0.64 8.37
N ALA A 101 -9.02 0.53 8.41
CA ALA A 101 -9.05 1.43 9.56
C ALA A 101 -10.36 2.23 9.55
N ALA A 102 -10.80 2.72 10.72
CA ALA A 102 -12.05 3.48 10.83
C ALA A 102 -11.98 4.81 10.06
N ASP A 103 -10.81 5.43 10.05
CA ASP A 103 -10.52 6.69 9.38
C ASP A 103 -9.01 6.85 9.09
N LEU A 104 -8.65 8.00 8.51
CA LEU A 104 -7.26 8.31 8.16
C LEU A 104 -6.38 8.45 9.41
N ASP A 105 -6.92 8.95 10.51
CA ASP A 105 -6.14 9.16 11.73
C ASP A 105 -5.74 7.82 12.35
N GLU A 106 -6.64 6.84 12.34
CA GLU A 106 -6.32 5.46 12.71
C GLU A 106 -5.30 4.82 11.76
N ALA A 107 -5.49 4.98 10.45
CA ALA A 107 -4.53 4.45 9.47
C ALA A 107 -3.13 5.04 9.67
N LEU A 108 -3.02 6.34 9.99
CA LEU A 108 -1.75 7.02 10.28
C LEU A 108 -1.11 6.51 11.58
N ARG A 109 -1.91 6.22 12.62
CA ARG A 109 -1.40 5.61 13.86
C ARG A 109 -0.80 4.24 13.59
N ILE A 110 -1.50 3.38 12.85
CA ILE A 110 -0.99 2.05 12.47
C ILE A 110 0.27 2.21 11.60
N ALA A 111 0.26 3.11 10.62
CA ALA A 111 1.39 3.32 9.72
C ALA A 111 2.66 3.81 10.43
N ALA A 112 2.52 4.58 11.51
CA ALA A 112 3.66 5.01 12.33
C ALA A 112 4.38 3.87 13.06
N GLU A 113 3.72 2.72 13.22
CA GLU A 113 4.30 1.50 13.81
C GLU A 113 4.96 0.59 12.77
N ILE A 114 4.84 0.88 11.47
CA ILE A 114 5.58 0.17 10.43
C ILE A 114 7.06 0.56 10.56
N PRO A 115 8.01 -0.39 10.64
CA PRO A 115 9.43 -0.07 10.82
C PRO A 115 10.01 0.88 9.77
N ALA A 116 9.49 0.86 8.54
CA ALA A 116 9.85 1.81 7.48
C ALA A 116 9.65 3.29 7.87
N ALA A 117 8.73 3.59 8.80
CA ALA A 117 8.50 4.94 9.28
C ALA A 117 9.63 5.46 10.21
N TRP A 118 10.50 4.56 10.72
CA TRP A 118 11.52 4.91 11.71
C TRP A 118 12.87 5.30 11.08
N ASP A 119 13.18 4.78 9.89
CA ASP A 119 14.42 5.04 9.12
C ASP A 119 14.13 5.27 7.63
N GLY A 120 13.01 5.95 7.37
CA GLY A 120 12.48 6.20 6.03
C GLY A 120 11.16 6.97 6.10
N ALA A 121 10.20 6.60 5.28
CA ALA A 121 8.85 7.16 5.30
C ALA A 121 7.77 6.14 4.95
N VAL A 122 6.54 6.42 5.39
CA VAL A 122 5.34 5.72 4.92
C VAL A 122 4.34 6.76 4.38
N GLU A 123 3.99 6.64 3.10
CA GLU A 123 2.93 7.45 2.48
C GLU A 123 1.59 6.71 2.62
N VAL A 124 0.66 7.28 3.37
CA VAL A 124 -0.69 6.72 3.57
C VAL A 124 -1.69 7.41 2.63
N ARG A 125 -2.43 6.62 1.85
CA ARG A 125 -3.44 7.12 0.91
C ARG A 125 -4.73 6.30 1.02
N PRO A 126 -5.92 6.91 1.03
CA PRO A 126 -7.16 6.15 0.85
C PRO A 126 -7.16 5.46 -0.51
N ILE A 127 -7.66 4.23 -0.58
CA ILE A 127 -7.84 3.51 -1.85
C ILE A 127 -9.22 3.76 -2.44
N ILE A 128 -9.36 3.46 -3.74
CA ILE A 128 -10.66 3.33 -4.38
C ILE A 128 -11.01 1.85 -4.37
N GLU A 129 -12.08 1.48 -3.68
CA GLU A 129 -12.60 0.12 -3.71
C GLU A 129 -13.28 -0.16 -5.05
N PHE A 130 -12.83 -1.21 -5.72
CA PHE A 130 -13.49 -1.76 -6.89
C PHE A 130 -14.27 -2.99 -6.41
N GLY A 131 -15.61 -2.92 -6.50
CA GLY A 131 -16.50 -4.00 -6.06
C GLY A 131 -16.45 -5.26 -6.92
#